data_AF-A0AAJ3IXZ8-F1
#
_entry.id   AF-A0AAJ3IXZ8-F1
#
_cell.length_a   1.000
_cell.length_b   1.000
_cell.length_c   1.000
_cell.angle_alpha   90.00
_cell.angle_beta   90.00
_cell.angle_gamma   90.00
#
_symmetry.space_group_name_H-M   'P 1'
#
loop_
_entity.id
_entity.type
_entity.pdbx_description
1 polymer ?
#
loop_
_entity_poly.entity_id
_entity_poly.type
_entity_poly.pdbx_seq_one_letter_code
_entity_poly.pdbx_strand_id
1 'polypeptide(L)'
;MKVKSLCTCVVVGMLSLSLTCSVGAESLQNEQLINPSMTKSDNAFLSDIINSLDPEDRENVTYIDETGKVLVNKESLRQEVIPLEPVSQVTYKNSNSSLTSVTDTTYKNNRYKDSTGQLYTLPVLQPKPACMGNHSLTPMDFSTNSASFPECRDLRNGPYRSVWSHIGFAWASTRVHLPSAREIRDNNSGYNGSTGFIYMGGWSNTNMAVDVGLQHSTKYNDWAPFMLIEGVKEPYSFKPRFEPDQEVQMKFYVPSDGNIALTVSGYADGEKISRTYVEPAPGWTATGNGNLIKRTTSIGQIQGQQDYNDGSYIRKVRWATSYIGTNSEDNIPWRNSQTYDYCSMPRSKVVVDYVHGGEETDNIFLD
;
A
#
# COMPACT_ATOMS: atom_id res chain seq x y z
N MET A 1 61.67 -20.84 29.03
CA MET A 1 62.50 -22.08 29.01
C MET A 1 61.85 -23.03 30.03
N LYS A 2 61.19 -24.14 29.72
CA LYS A 2 61.39 -25.16 28.69
C LYS A 2 60.04 -25.65 28.15
N VAL A 3 60.05 -25.93 26.85
CA VAL A 3 59.02 -26.60 26.07
C VAL A 3 59.00 -28.09 26.44
N LYS A 4 57.82 -28.70 26.50
CA LYS A 4 57.66 -30.13 26.16
C LYS A 4 56.53 -30.27 25.16
N SER A 5 56.94 -30.60 23.95
CA SER A 5 56.13 -31.06 22.83
C SER A 5 55.74 -32.51 23.08
N LEU A 6 54.46 -32.84 22.88
CA LEU A 6 54.06 -34.17 22.44
C LEU A 6 53.05 -33.99 21.30
N CYS A 7 53.45 -34.48 20.14
CA CYS A 7 52.69 -34.54 18.91
C CYS A 7 52.11 -35.96 18.79
N THR A 8 50.80 -36.12 18.59
CA THR A 8 50.28 -37.31 17.88
C THR A 8 48.91 -37.02 17.24
N CYS A 9 48.93 -37.06 15.90
CA CYS A 9 47.90 -37.41 14.92
C CYS A 9 46.42 -37.12 15.19
N VAL A 10 45.97 -36.01 14.60
CA VAL A 10 44.86 -35.87 13.63
C VAL A 10 43.90 -37.07 13.51
N VAL A 11 42.68 -36.88 14.01
CA VAL A 11 41.46 -37.40 13.37
C VAL A 11 40.71 -36.18 12.86
N VAL A 12 40.62 -36.04 11.53
CA VAL A 12 39.79 -35.03 10.87
C VAL A 12 38.33 -35.44 11.04
N GLY A 13 37.73 -35.03 12.15
CA GLY A 13 36.29 -34.89 12.28
C GLY A 13 35.92 -33.47 11.90
N MET A 14 35.35 -33.27 10.71
CA MET A 14 34.66 -32.03 10.36
C MET A 14 33.49 -31.83 11.35
N LEU A 15 33.76 -31.16 12.46
CA LEU A 15 32.72 -30.52 13.26
C LEU A 15 32.34 -29.24 12.51
N SER A 16 31.28 -29.32 11.73
CA SER A 16 30.57 -28.13 11.26
C SER A 16 29.98 -27.42 12.49
N LEU A 17 30.74 -26.49 13.08
CA LEU A 17 30.18 -25.48 13.96
C LEU A 17 29.28 -24.58 13.09
N SER A 18 28.00 -24.93 13.01
CA SER A 18 26.97 -23.97 12.66
C SER A 18 26.90 -22.95 13.80
N LEU A 19 27.61 -21.82 13.66
CA LEU A 19 27.30 -20.63 14.44
C LEU A 19 25.88 -20.18 14.04
N THR A 20 24.89 -20.64 14.79
CA THR A 20 23.59 -19.98 14.85
C THR A 20 23.79 -18.69 15.64
N CYS A 21 24.05 -17.59 14.94
CA CYS A 21 23.80 -16.27 15.51
C CYS A 21 22.29 -16.13 15.65
N SER A 22 21.73 -16.57 16.78
CA SER A 22 20.44 -16.09 17.22
C SER A 22 20.63 -14.62 17.58
N VAL A 23 20.40 -13.74 16.62
CA VAL A 23 20.06 -12.35 16.93
C VAL A 23 18.73 -12.46 17.65
N GLY A 24 18.78 -12.49 18.98
CA GLY A 24 17.58 -12.28 19.78
C GLY A 24 17.04 -10.92 19.39
N ALA A 25 15.85 -10.89 18.80
CA ALA A 25 15.08 -9.66 18.72
C ALA A 25 14.80 -9.24 20.16
N GLU A 26 15.62 -8.34 20.71
CA GLU A 26 15.24 -7.63 21.93
C GLU A 26 13.98 -6.84 21.58
N SER A 27 12.83 -7.27 22.11
CA SER A 27 11.63 -6.45 22.06
C SER A 27 11.96 -5.14 22.77
N LEU A 28 12.00 -4.03 22.04
CA LEU A 28 12.18 -2.70 22.62
C LEU A 28 11.17 -2.54 23.77
N GLN A 29 11.67 -2.26 24.98
CA GLN A 29 10.80 -1.94 26.11
C GLN A 29 10.11 -0.60 25.82
N ASN A 30 8.81 -0.53 26.10
CA ASN A 30 7.92 0.60 25.76
C ASN A 30 8.46 1.99 26.13
N GLU A 31 9.27 2.11 27.19
CA GLU A 31 9.87 3.39 27.61
C GLU A 31 10.86 3.99 26.59
N GLN A 32 11.39 3.19 25.66
CA GLN A 32 12.29 3.65 24.60
C GLN A 32 11.58 4.08 23.32
N LEU A 33 10.27 3.87 23.21
CA LEU A 33 9.45 4.19 22.03
C LEU A 33 8.65 5.50 22.21
N ILE A 34 9.05 6.33 23.17
CA ILE A 34 8.32 7.56 23.57
C ILE A 34 9.08 8.78 23.08
N ASN A 35 8.37 9.70 22.43
CA ASN A 35 8.94 10.97 21.99
C ASN A 35 8.80 12.04 23.10
N PRO A 36 9.92 12.50 23.70
CA PRO A 36 9.87 13.43 24.83
C PRO A 36 9.36 14.83 24.44
N SER A 37 9.25 15.14 23.13
CA SER A 37 8.70 16.42 22.65
C SER A 37 7.16 16.48 22.76
N MET A 38 6.49 15.33 22.88
CA MET A 38 5.02 15.25 22.91
C MET A 38 4.46 15.39 24.33
N THR A 39 3.18 15.77 24.43
CA THR A 39 2.49 15.83 25.71
C THR A 39 2.38 14.44 26.35
N LYS A 40 2.22 14.38 27.68
CA LYS A 40 2.04 13.09 28.38
C LYS A 40 0.82 12.32 27.87
N SER A 41 -0.27 13.02 27.54
CA SER A 41 -1.48 12.41 26.98
C SER A 41 -1.25 11.85 25.58
N ASP A 42 -0.53 12.59 24.72
CA ASP A 42 -0.22 12.13 23.36
C ASP A 42 0.71 10.92 23.37
N ASN A 43 1.69 10.92 24.29
CA ASN A 43 2.59 9.78 24.47
C ASN A 43 1.86 8.54 25.01
N ALA A 44 0.93 8.70 25.95
CA ALA A 44 0.11 7.59 26.44
C ALA A 44 -0.74 6.99 25.31
N PHE A 45 -1.45 7.84 24.56
CA PHE A 45 -2.25 7.42 23.42
C PHE A 45 -1.42 6.71 22.35
N LEU A 46 -0.29 7.29 21.95
CA LEU A 46 0.58 6.66 20.95
C LEU A 46 1.15 5.33 21.46
N SER A 47 1.45 5.21 22.75
CA SER A 47 1.92 3.95 23.33
C SER A 47 0.86 2.85 23.21
N ASP A 48 -0.42 3.18 23.40
CA ASP A 48 -1.52 2.22 23.21
C ASP A 48 -1.60 1.75 21.75
N ILE A 49 -1.42 2.66 20.79
CA ILE A 49 -1.33 2.34 19.36
C ILE A 49 -0.12 1.44 19.07
N ILE A 50 1.07 1.78 19.57
CA ILE A 50 2.29 0.98 19.34
C ILE A 50 2.13 -0.44 19.91
N ASN A 51 1.48 -0.58 21.06
CA ASN A 51 1.26 -1.87 21.69
C ASN A 51 0.29 -2.77 20.93
N SER A 52 -0.61 -2.20 20.11
CA SER A 52 -1.53 -2.97 19.27
C SER A 52 -0.92 -3.41 17.93
N LEU A 53 0.24 -2.86 17.55
CA LEU A 53 0.97 -3.28 16.34
C LEU A 53 1.69 -4.60 16.55
N ASP A 54 1.96 -5.31 15.44
CA ASP A 54 2.86 -6.46 15.44
C ASP A 54 4.25 -6.04 15.99
N PRO A 55 4.93 -6.85 16.83
CA PRO A 55 6.18 -6.46 17.49
C PRO A 55 7.26 -5.90 16.56
N GLU A 56 7.40 -6.46 15.35
CA GLU A 56 8.39 -6.05 14.36
C GLU A 56 8.11 -4.70 13.69
N ASP A 57 6.89 -4.15 13.84
CA ASP A 57 6.46 -2.91 13.20
C ASP A 57 6.58 -1.67 14.11
N ARG A 58 6.94 -1.88 15.38
CA ARG A 58 6.87 -0.86 16.45
C ARG A 58 8.00 0.17 16.40
N GLU A 59 9.00 -0.05 15.55
CA GLU A 59 10.24 0.72 15.59
C GLU A 59 10.09 2.15 15.05
N ASN A 60 9.34 2.33 13.95
CA ASN A 60 9.19 3.62 13.27
C ASN A 60 7.71 3.87 12.99
N VAL A 61 7.00 4.45 13.96
CA VAL A 61 5.55 4.56 13.96
C VAL A 61 5.11 6.01 13.85
N THR A 62 4.31 6.27 12.82
CA THR A 62 3.61 7.54 12.61
C THR A 62 2.11 7.28 12.72
N TYR A 63 1.44 7.98 13.62
CA TYR A 63 -0.01 8.01 13.72
C TYR A 63 -0.53 9.38 13.31
N ILE A 64 -1.60 9.42 12.50
CA ILE A 64 -2.26 10.68 12.14
C ILE A 64 -3.74 10.58 12.47
N ASP A 65 -4.25 11.44 13.35
CA ASP A 65 -5.67 11.43 13.73
C ASP A 65 -6.59 12.01 12.64
N GLU A 66 -7.90 12.00 12.91
CA GLU A 66 -8.95 12.53 12.04
C GLU A 66 -8.86 14.05 11.80
N THR A 67 -8.16 14.79 12.66
CA THR A 67 -7.93 16.24 12.50
C THR A 67 -6.66 16.56 11.71
N GLY A 68 -5.86 15.54 11.39
CA GLY A 68 -4.54 15.69 10.78
C GLY A 68 -3.41 15.92 11.78
N LYS A 69 -3.65 15.73 13.09
CA LYS A 69 -2.60 15.80 14.11
C LYS A 69 -1.67 14.61 13.96
N VAL A 70 -0.38 14.88 13.84
CA VAL A 70 0.68 13.88 13.68
C VAL A 70 1.30 13.54 15.04
N LEU A 71 1.26 12.26 15.42
CA LEU A 71 1.96 11.69 16.56
C LEU A 71 3.04 10.74 16.06
N VAL A 72 4.25 10.83 16.60
CA VAL A 72 5.39 10.01 16.16
C VAL A 72 6.21 9.54 17.34
N ASN A 73 6.69 8.29 17.27
CA ASN A 73 7.52 7.70 18.32
C ASN A 73 8.97 8.23 18.28
N LYS A 74 9.42 8.70 17.11
CA LYS A 74 10.70 9.38 16.89
C LYS A 74 10.44 10.73 16.22
N GLU A 75 10.97 11.82 16.78
CA GLU A 75 10.69 13.18 16.27
C GLU A 75 11.13 13.37 14.81
N SER A 76 12.16 12.66 14.35
CA SER A 76 12.60 12.68 12.96
C SER A 76 11.51 12.27 11.97
N LEU A 77 10.57 11.41 12.36
CA LEU A 77 9.47 10.94 11.50
C LEU A 77 8.43 12.04 11.22
N ARG A 78 8.35 13.08 12.06
CA ARG A 78 7.37 14.16 11.86
C ARG A 78 7.60 14.87 10.52
N GLN A 79 8.86 15.03 10.13
CA GLN A 79 9.25 15.67 8.88
C GLN A 79 9.03 14.76 7.66
N GLU A 80 8.75 13.47 7.88
CA GLU A 80 8.48 12.51 6.81
C GLU A 80 7.01 12.59 6.33
N VAL A 81 6.11 13.20 7.10
CA VAL A 81 4.70 13.37 6.71
C VAL A 81 4.57 14.54 5.74
N ILE A 82 4.06 14.28 4.55
CA ILE A 82 3.87 15.26 3.47
C ILE A 82 2.36 15.44 3.23
N PRO A 83 1.74 16.52 3.77
CA PRO A 83 0.36 16.86 3.46
C PRO A 83 0.20 17.12 1.96
N LEU A 84 -0.91 16.64 1.40
CA LEU A 84 -1.26 16.89 0.02
C LEU A 84 -2.38 17.93 -0.05
N GLU A 85 -2.20 18.94 -0.91
CA GLU A 85 -3.19 19.99 -1.13
C GLU A 85 -4.03 19.70 -2.36
N PRO A 86 -5.36 19.86 -2.32
CA PRO A 86 -6.20 19.68 -3.49
C PRO A 86 -5.87 20.73 -4.56
N VAL A 87 -5.81 20.28 -5.82
CA VAL A 87 -5.61 21.15 -6.97
C VAL A 87 -6.96 21.63 -7.47
N SER A 88 -7.24 22.92 -7.32
CA SER A 88 -8.37 23.57 -7.99
C SER A 88 -8.15 23.52 -9.51
N GLN A 89 -9.20 23.26 -10.30
CA GLN A 89 -9.05 23.22 -11.76
C GLN A 89 -8.50 24.55 -12.26
N VAL A 90 -7.30 24.52 -12.85
CA VAL A 90 -6.70 25.66 -13.54
C VAL A 90 -7.20 25.63 -14.98
N THR A 91 -7.86 26.71 -15.38
CA THR A 91 -8.31 26.96 -16.75
C THR A 91 -7.13 26.91 -17.73
N TYR A 92 -7.09 25.93 -18.64
CA TYR A 92 -6.13 25.97 -19.74
C TYR A 92 -6.58 26.99 -20.79
N LYS A 93 -5.67 27.89 -21.16
CA LYS A 93 -5.86 28.85 -22.24
C LYS A 93 -5.40 28.21 -23.56
N ASN A 94 -6.34 27.80 -24.41
CA ASN A 94 -6.03 27.48 -25.80
C ASN A 94 -5.74 28.80 -26.53
N SER A 95 -4.68 28.84 -27.34
CA SER A 95 -4.27 29.96 -28.20
C SER A 95 -5.35 30.48 -29.17
N ASN A 96 -6.46 29.75 -29.38
CA ASN A 96 -7.48 30.06 -30.39
C ASN A 96 -8.93 30.23 -29.90
N SER A 97 -9.23 30.30 -28.60
CA SER A 97 -10.64 30.48 -28.18
C SER A 97 -10.80 31.26 -26.88
N SER A 98 -11.87 32.05 -26.85
CA SER A 98 -12.30 32.88 -25.72
C SER A 98 -12.28 32.13 -24.40
N LEU A 99 -11.84 32.84 -23.34
CA LEU A 99 -11.93 32.41 -21.95
C LEU A 99 -13.37 31.98 -21.63
N THR A 100 -13.61 30.68 -21.58
CA THR A 100 -14.76 30.12 -20.89
C THR A 100 -14.25 29.63 -19.55
N SER A 101 -14.47 30.46 -18.53
CA SER A 101 -14.31 30.07 -17.13
C SER A 101 -15.29 28.95 -16.84
N VAL A 102 -14.82 27.70 -16.85
CA VAL A 102 -15.57 26.59 -16.28
C VAL A 102 -15.10 26.46 -14.83
N THR A 103 -15.63 27.30 -13.95
CA THR A 103 -15.63 27.01 -12.51
C THR A 103 -16.69 25.94 -12.30
N ASP A 104 -16.38 24.70 -12.62
CA ASP A 104 -17.24 23.58 -12.28
C ASP A 104 -16.83 23.08 -10.88
N THR A 105 -17.39 23.73 -9.86
CA THR A 105 -17.25 23.39 -8.44
C THR A 105 -17.89 22.06 -8.07
N THR A 106 -18.45 21.33 -9.05
CA THR A 106 -19.15 20.05 -8.83
C THR A 106 -18.22 18.83 -8.92
N TYR A 107 -16.97 18.99 -9.38
CA TYR A 107 -15.98 17.91 -9.45
C TYR A 107 -15.08 17.93 -8.21
N LYS A 108 -15.26 16.96 -7.31
CA LYS A 108 -14.21 16.61 -6.34
C LYS A 108 -13.00 16.12 -7.14
N ASN A 109 -12.05 17.00 -7.42
CA ASN A 109 -10.81 16.60 -8.08
C ASN A 109 -10.03 15.70 -7.13
N ASN A 110 -9.85 14.44 -7.50
CA ASN A 110 -8.91 13.49 -6.89
C ASN A 110 -7.44 13.84 -7.22
N ARG A 111 -7.15 15.11 -7.51
CA ARG A 111 -5.83 15.59 -7.92
C ARG A 111 -5.27 16.50 -6.86
N TYR A 112 -4.06 16.21 -6.47
CA TYR A 112 -3.37 16.81 -5.34
C TYR A 112 -1.97 17.26 -5.73
N LYS A 113 -1.40 18.15 -4.93
CA LYS A 113 0.00 18.55 -5.02
C LYS A 113 0.69 18.49 -3.67
N ASP A 114 1.98 18.17 -3.67
CA ASP A 114 2.82 18.39 -2.49
C ASP A 114 3.38 19.83 -2.44
N SER A 115 4.09 20.15 -1.35
CA SER A 115 4.74 21.45 -1.15
C SER A 115 5.82 21.78 -2.19
N THR A 116 6.29 20.80 -2.96
CA THR A 116 7.24 21.00 -4.07
C THR A 116 6.54 21.27 -5.41
N GLY A 117 5.20 21.26 -5.42
CA GLY A 117 4.37 21.42 -6.61
C GLY A 117 4.24 20.15 -7.46
N GLN A 118 4.74 19.00 -6.99
CA GLN A 118 4.54 17.75 -7.70
C GLN A 118 3.08 17.32 -7.62
N LEU A 119 2.53 16.90 -8.76
CA LEU A 119 1.13 16.49 -8.90
C LEU A 119 0.95 14.99 -8.75
N TYR A 120 -0.09 14.61 -8.03
CA TYR A 120 -0.55 13.23 -7.85
C TYR A 120 -2.04 13.17 -8.15
N THR A 121 -2.46 12.18 -8.93
CA THR A 121 -3.87 11.91 -9.18
C THR A 121 -4.25 10.61 -8.50
N LEU A 122 -4.84 10.73 -7.30
CA LEU A 122 -5.11 9.59 -6.44
C LEU A 122 -6.22 8.67 -7.00
N PRO A 123 -6.22 7.37 -6.63
CA PRO A 123 -7.35 6.51 -6.92
C PRO A 123 -8.62 7.03 -6.22
N VAL A 124 -9.78 6.73 -6.82
CA VAL A 124 -11.09 6.96 -6.20
C VAL A 124 -11.43 5.73 -5.37
N LEU A 125 -11.71 5.96 -4.08
CA LEU A 125 -12.21 4.92 -3.18
C LEU A 125 -13.48 4.30 -3.76
N GLN A 126 -13.40 3.00 -4.07
CA GLN A 126 -14.51 2.29 -4.69
C GLN A 126 -15.55 1.92 -3.61
N PRO A 127 -16.85 1.91 -3.93
CA PRO A 127 -17.86 1.38 -3.00
C PRO A 127 -17.67 -0.11 -2.79
N LYS A 128 -18.07 -0.63 -1.62
CA LYS A 128 -18.01 -2.06 -1.34
C LYS A 128 -18.81 -2.87 -2.37
N PRO A 129 -18.28 -4.00 -2.87
CA PRO A 129 -19.03 -4.90 -3.75
C PRO A 129 -20.38 -5.32 -3.15
N ALA A 130 -21.45 -5.30 -3.95
CA ALA A 130 -22.83 -5.49 -3.51
C ALA A 130 -23.23 -6.97 -3.35
N CYS A 131 -22.50 -7.89 -3.99
CA CYS A 131 -22.92 -9.28 -4.18
C CYS A 131 -22.37 -10.32 -3.18
N MET A 132 -21.97 -9.97 -1.95
CA MET A 132 -21.43 -10.96 -0.97
C MET A 132 -22.44 -12.02 -0.45
N GLY A 133 -23.43 -12.41 -1.24
CA GLY A 133 -24.29 -13.58 -1.03
C GLY A 133 -23.65 -14.88 -1.53
N ASN A 134 -24.33 -16.01 -1.26
CA ASN A 134 -23.90 -17.39 -1.55
C ASN A 134 -23.48 -17.61 -3.02
N HIS A 135 -22.21 -17.34 -3.33
CA HIS A 135 -21.57 -17.79 -4.54
C HIS A 135 -20.93 -19.16 -4.29
N SER A 136 -21.28 -20.13 -5.13
CA SER A 136 -20.75 -21.49 -5.11
C SER A 136 -19.22 -21.47 -5.19
N LEU A 137 -18.57 -22.19 -4.26
CA LEU A 137 -17.12 -22.46 -4.16
C LEU A 137 -16.56 -23.27 -5.35
N THR A 138 -17.19 -23.22 -6.52
CA THR A 138 -16.63 -23.83 -7.72
C THR A 138 -15.32 -23.13 -8.04
N PRO A 139 -14.19 -23.86 -8.16
CA PRO A 139 -12.91 -23.27 -8.52
C PRO A 139 -13.08 -22.44 -9.80
N MET A 140 -12.81 -21.14 -9.73
CA MET A 140 -12.79 -20.28 -10.90
C MET A 140 -11.81 -20.84 -11.92
N ASP A 141 -12.18 -20.84 -13.19
CA ASP A 141 -11.25 -21.19 -14.27
C ASP A 141 -10.40 -19.96 -14.61
N PHE A 142 -9.22 -19.91 -14.02
CA PHE A 142 -8.24 -18.84 -14.17
C PHE A 142 -7.42 -18.94 -15.48
N SER A 143 -7.63 -19.98 -16.29
CA SER A 143 -6.87 -20.22 -17.53
C SER A 143 -7.25 -19.29 -18.68
N THR A 144 -8.37 -18.57 -18.53
CA THR A 144 -8.76 -17.54 -19.47
C THR A 144 -8.70 -16.21 -18.75
N ASN A 145 -8.12 -15.20 -19.40
CA ASN A 145 -8.27 -13.79 -19.04
C ASN A 145 -9.76 -13.36 -18.90
N SER A 146 -10.74 -14.25 -19.08
CA SER A 146 -12.19 -14.06 -18.98
C SER A 146 -12.75 -14.69 -17.71
N ALA A 147 -12.88 -13.87 -16.68
CA ALA A 147 -14.16 -13.86 -16.01
C ALA A 147 -14.62 -12.41 -15.93
N SER A 148 -15.54 -12.04 -16.82
CA SER A 148 -16.38 -10.87 -16.65
C SER A 148 -17.31 -11.15 -15.48
N PHE A 149 -16.89 -10.77 -14.28
CA PHE A 149 -17.77 -10.80 -13.11
C PHE A 149 -18.61 -9.52 -13.05
N PRO A 150 -19.84 -9.57 -12.48
CA PRO A 150 -20.83 -8.50 -12.60
C PRO A 150 -20.47 -7.15 -11.98
N GLU A 151 -19.36 -7.04 -11.24
CA GLU A 151 -19.07 -5.84 -10.43
C GLU A 151 -17.75 -5.14 -10.75
N CYS A 152 -17.12 -5.44 -11.89
CA CYS A 152 -16.05 -4.58 -12.39
C CYS A 152 -16.61 -3.20 -12.76
N ARG A 153 -16.44 -2.21 -11.88
CA ARG A 153 -16.95 -0.85 -12.09
C ARG A 153 -15.90 0.02 -12.75
N ASP A 154 -16.28 0.68 -13.84
CA ASP A 154 -15.54 1.84 -14.32
C ASP A 154 -15.79 3.00 -13.35
N LEU A 155 -14.77 3.34 -12.57
CA LEU A 155 -14.80 4.45 -11.60
C LEU A 155 -14.61 5.81 -12.26
N ARG A 156 -14.38 5.80 -13.58
CA ARG A 156 -14.00 6.94 -14.39
C ARG A 156 -12.70 7.59 -13.90
N ASN A 157 -11.77 6.78 -13.38
CA ASN A 157 -10.57 7.22 -12.66
C ASN A 157 -9.30 6.50 -13.15
N GLY A 158 -9.32 6.01 -14.39
CA GLY A 158 -8.20 5.27 -14.98
C GLY A 158 -8.25 3.77 -14.70
N PRO A 159 -7.29 3.03 -15.25
CA PRO A 159 -7.28 1.57 -15.21
C PRO A 159 -6.82 1.00 -13.86
N TYR A 160 -7.30 -0.19 -13.52
CA TYR A 160 -6.84 -0.94 -12.35
C TYR A 160 -6.96 -2.46 -12.53
N ARG A 161 -6.14 -3.18 -11.75
CA ARG A 161 -6.22 -4.61 -11.47
C ARG A 161 -6.34 -4.80 -9.96
N SER A 162 -7.41 -5.40 -9.48
CA SER A 162 -7.65 -5.66 -8.06
C SER A 162 -7.95 -7.12 -7.79
N VAL A 163 -7.58 -7.60 -6.60
CA VAL A 163 -7.95 -8.90 -6.04
C VAL A 163 -8.46 -8.68 -4.62
N TRP A 164 -9.59 -9.27 -4.28
CA TRP A 164 -10.25 -9.10 -2.98
C TRP A 164 -10.54 -10.43 -2.28
N SER A 165 -10.44 -10.42 -0.95
CA SER A 165 -10.62 -11.59 -0.11
C SER A 165 -12.09 -11.89 0.17
N HIS A 166 -12.38 -13.06 0.72
CA HIS A 166 -13.61 -13.26 1.49
C HIS A 166 -13.65 -12.33 2.72
N ILE A 167 -14.85 -12.19 3.31
CA ILE A 167 -15.00 -11.52 4.60
C ILE A 167 -14.32 -12.34 5.70
N GLY A 168 -13.76 -11.68 6.71
CA GLY A 168 -13.27 -12.34 7.92
C GLY A 168 -11.77 -12.16 8.16
N PHE A 169 -11.09 -11.37 7.33
CA PHE A 169 -9.66 -11.12 7.47
C PHE A 169 -9.40 -9.69 7.98
N ALA A 170 -8.37 -9.54 8.79
CA ALA A 170 -7.94 -8.25 9.32
C ALA A 170 -6.45 -7.98 9.09
N TRP A 171 -5.74 -8.91 8.45
CA TRP A 171 -4.30 -8.86 8.26
C TRP A 171 -3.95 -9.45 6.89
N ALA A 172 -3.04 -8.79 6.17
CA ALA A 172 -2.46 -9.31 4.94
C ALA A 172 -1.04 -8.77 4.74
N SER A 173 -0.16 -9.60 4.16
CA SER A 173 1.24 -9.28 3.91
C SER A 173 1.68 -9.85 2.58
N THR A 174 2.48 -9.11 1.82
CA THR A 174 2.88 -9.47 0.46
C THR A 174 4.24 -8.88 0.08
N ARG A 175 4.96 -9.56 -0.82
CA ARG A 175 6.12 -8.98 -1.49
C ARG A 175 5.68 -8.42 -2.82
N VAL A 176 6.09 -7.18 -3.10
CA VAL A 176 5.73 -6.51 -4.35
C VAL A 176 6.96 -5.97 -5.05
N HIS A 177 7.12 -6.34 -6.31
CA HIS A 177 8.10 -5.72 -7.19
C HIS A 177 7.68 -4.30 -7.55
N LEU A 178 8.55 -3.32 -7.28
CA LEU A 178 8.39 -1.93 -7.64
C LEU A 178 9.01 -1.64 -9.02
N PRO A 179 8.21 -1.25 -10.03
CA PRO A 179 8.70 -0.93 -11.36
C PRO A 179 9.75 0.18 -11.38
N SER A 180 10.69 0.08 -12.32
CA SER A 180 11.67 1.11 -12.65
C SER A 180 11.20 2.11 -13.70
N ALA A 181 11.97 3.18 -13.93
CA ALA A 181 11.73 4.16 -15.00
C ALA A 181 11.49 3.55 -16.40
N ARG A 182 11.95 2.32 -16.65
CA ARG A 182 11.74 1.61 -17.92
C ARG A 182 10.37 0.91 -17.99
N GLU A 183 9.76 0.69 -16.84
CA GLU A 183 8.59 -0.16 -16.63
C GLU A 183 7.38 0.63 -16.13
N ILE A 184 7.57 1.89 -15.72
CA ILE A 184 6.49 2.83 -15.43
C ILE A 184 6.67 4.14 -16.18
N ARG A 185 5.56 4.69 -16.65
CA ARG A 185 5.46 6.05 -17.18
C ARG A 185 4.12 6.62 -16.77
N ASP A 186 4.16 7.79 -16.15
CA ASP A 186 2.98 8.56 -15.79
C ASP A 186 2.89 9.84 -16.63
N ASN A 187 1.67 10.23 -17.00
CA ASN A 187 1.36 11.50 -17.65
C ASN A 187 0.72 12.50 -16.66
N ASN A 188 1.46 12.88 -15.61
CA ASN A 188 0.92 13.70 -14.50
C ASN A 188 0.57 15.13 -14.91
N SER A 189 1.14 15.66 -16.00
CA SER A 189 0.92 17.03 -16.47
C SER A 189 -0.18 17.14 -17.53
N GLY A 190 -0.69 16.01 -18.03
CA GLY A 190 -1.77 15.97 -19.01
C GLY A 190 -3.11 16.47 -18.46
N TYR A 191 -4.08 16.63 -19.36
CA TYR A 191 -5.46 16.94 -19.02
C TYR A 191 -6.02 15.88 -18.05
N ASN A 192 -5.77 14.60 -18.34
CA ASN A 192 -6.26 13.46 -17.56
C ASN A 192 -5.47 13.22 -16.26
N GLY A 193 -4.22 13.69 -16.18
CA GLY A 193 -3.31 13.53 -15.04
C GLY A 193 -3.15 12.09 -14.54
N SER A 194 -2.17 11.35 -15.06
CA SER A 194 -1.92 9.95 -14.65
C SER A 194 -0.91 9.83 -13.51
N THR A 195 -1.10 8.87 -12.60
CA THR A 195 -0.13 8.51 -11.55
C THR A 195 -0.24 7.00 -11.25
N GLY A 196 0.88 6.28 -11.21
CA GLY A 196 0.88 4.85 -10.88
C GLY A 196 0.79 4.56 -9.37
N PHE A 197 0.02 3.52 -9.01
CA PHE A 197 -0.16 3.06 -7.63
C PHE A 197 -0.06 1.55 -7.50
N ILE A 198 0.43 1.11 -6.34
CA ILE A 198 0.49 -0.27 -5.89
C ILE A 198 0.04 -0.26 -4.42
N TYR A 199 -1.12 -0.83 -4.12
CA TYR A 199 -1.71 -0.64 -2.79
C TYR A 199 -2.55 -1.80 -2.30
N MET A 200 -2.78 -1.78 -0.99
CA MET A 200 -3.69 -2.67 -0.26
C MET A 200 -4.81 -1.84 0.38
N GLY A 201 -5.73 -2.51 1.07
CA GLY A 201 -6.81 -1.86 1.82
C GLY A 201 -8.07 -2.68 1.73
N GLY A 202 -9.21 -2.05 1.49
CA GLY A 202 -10.48 -2.74 1.25
C GLY A 202 -11.66 -2.03 1.88
N TRP A 203 -12.54 -2.79 2.53
CA TRP A 203 -13.76 -2.25 3.14
C TRP A 203 -14.03 -2.80 4.52
N SER A 204 -14.54 -1.93 5.37
CA SER A 204 -14.99 -2.24 6.71
C SER A 204 -16.36 -2.93 6.75
N ASN A 205 -16.83 -3.29 7.95
CA ASN A 205 -18.18 -3.81 8.19
C ASN A 205 -19.30 -2.79 7.92
N THR A 206 -18.97 -1.50 7.97
CA THR A 206 -19.85 -0.35 7.67
C THR A 206 -19.63 0.19 6.25
N ASN A 207 -18.94 -0.58 5.40
CA ASN A 207 -18.61 -0.27 4.00
C ASN A 207 -17.59 0.86 3.81
N MET A 208 -16.89 1.27 4.85
CA MET A 208 -15.91 2.34 4.77
C MET A 208 -14.66 1.86 4.02
N ALA A 209 -14.32 2.56 2.93
CA ALA A 209 -13.22 2.19 2.03
C ALA A 209 -11.86 2.75 2.48
N VAL A 210 -10.81 1.95 2.27
CA VAL A 210 -9.41 2.32 2.51
C VAL A 210 -8.55 1.88 1.34
N ASP A 211 -7.67 2.77 0.88
CA ASP A 211 -6.58 2.51 -0.08
C ASP A 211 -5.27 3.02 0.53
N VAL A 212 -4.34 2.11 0.84
CA VAL A 212 -3.05 2.42 1.48
C VAL A 212 -1.94 1.62 0.83
N GLY A 213 -0.84 2.27 0.47
CA GLY A 213 0.23 1.60 -0.26
C GLY A 213 1.25 2.58 -0.77
N LEU A 214 1.68 2.40 -2.02
CA LEU A 214 2.74 3.15 -2.66
C LEU A 214 2.25 3.89 -3.91
N GLN A 215 2.70 5.14 -4.05
CA GLN A 215 2.46 6.01 -5.20
C GLN A 215 3.79 6.36 -5.89
N HIS A 216 3.80 6.30 -7.21
CA HIS A 216 4.99 6.60 -8.00
C HIS A 216 5.20 8.12 -8.17
N SER A 217 6.47 8.53 -8.33
CA SER A 217 6.85 9.86 -8.76
C SER A 217 7.69 9.81 -10.02
N THR A 218 7.25 10.46 -11.10
CA THR A 218 8.10 10.69 -12.28
C THR A 218 9.25 11.67 -12.02
N LYS A 219 9.08 12.58 -11.05
CA LYS A 219 10.11 13.58 -10.70
C LYS A 219 11.32 12.93 -10.01
N TYR A 220 11.07 11.95 -9.14
CA TYR A 220 12.10 11.30 -8.34
C TYR A 220 12.41 9.87 -8.81
N ASN A 221 11.54 9.29 -9.63
CA ASN A 221 11.60 7.91 -10.11
C ASN A 221 11.70 6.90 -8.94
N ASP A 222 10.75 6.99 -8.04
CA ASP A 222 10.68 6.24 -6.78
C ASP A 222 9.22 6.09 -6.32
N TRP A 223 9.02 5.44 -5.18
CA TRP A 223 7.71 5.09 -4.65
C TRP A 223 7.52 5.60 -3.22
N ALA A 224 6.57 6.51 -3.01
CA ALA A 224 6.25 7.02 -1.67
C ALA A 224 5.04 6.30 -1.09
N PRO A 225 4.99 6.06 0.23
CA PRO A 225 3.76 5.64 0.87
C PRO A 225 2.66 6.69 0.73
N PHE A 226 1.41 6.24 0.67
CA PHE A 226 0.23 7.09 0.74
C PHE A 226 -0.87 6.39 1.55
N MET A 227 -1.76 7.21 2.12
CA MET A 227 -2.96 6.72 2.79
C MET A 227 -4.19 7.52 2.37
N LEU A 228 -5.25 6.79 2.00
CA LEU A 228 -6.53 7.34 1.60
C LEU A 228 -7.66 6.58 2.32
N ILE A 229 -8.38 7.29 3.19
CA ILE A 229 -9.42 6.72 4.05
C ILE A 229 -10.71 7.51 3.85
N GLU A 230 -11.82 6.80 3.64
CA GLU A 230 -13.12 7.44 3.38
C GLU A 230 -13.57 8.30 4.56
N GLY A 231 -13.87 9.57 4.31
CA GLY A 231 -14.57 10.45 5.25
C GLY A 231 -13.73 10.98 6.42
N VAL A 232 -12.43 10.73 6.47
CA VAL A 232 -11.57 11.14 7.60
C VAL A 232 -10.95 12.52 7.39
N LYS A 233 -10.13 12.70 6.33
CA LYS A 233 -9.36 13.94 6.08
C LYS A 233 -8.74 13.96 4.68
N GLU A 234 -8.03 15.05 4.37
CA GLU A 234 -7.20 15.13 3.15
C GLU A 234 -6.03 14.14 3.19
N PRO A 235 -5.62 13.59 2.02
CA PRO A 235 -4.63 12.53 1.94
C PRO A 235 -3.21 12.99 2.26
N TYR A 236 -2.37 12.03 2.63
CA TYR A 236 -0.95 12.23 2.91
C TYR A 236 -0.09 11.37 2.00
N SER A 237 1.09 11.90 1.66
CA SER A 237 2.22 11.12 1.17
C SER A 237 3.29 11.06 2.26
N PHE A 238 4.21 10.12 2.16
CA PHE A 238 5.28 9.99 3.14
C PHE A 238 6.67 9.91 2.49
N LYS A 239 7.65 10.31 3.29
CA LYS A 239 9.05 9.88 3.14
C LYS A 239 9.33 8.75 4.15
N PRO A 240 10.50 8.11 4.05
CA PRO A 240 11.36 8.00 2.88
C PRO A 240 10.64 7.41 1.66
N ARG A 241 11.20 7.62 0.47
CA ARG A 241 10.65 7.12 -0.80
C ARG A 241 11.48 5.90 -1.22
N PHE A 242 10.82 4.80 -1.51
CA PHE A 242 11.45 3.53 -1.82
C PHE A 242 11.99 3.54 -3.25
N GLU A 243 13.21 3.01 -3.40
CA GLU A 243 13.87 2.87 -4.69
C GLU A 243 13.04 2.02 -5.67
N PRO A 244 13.16 2.25 -6.98
CA PRO A 244 12.61 1.36 -8.00
C PRO A 244 13.40 0.05 -8.11
N ASP A 245 12.89 -0.92 -8.88
CA ASP A 245 13.56 -2.18 -9.26
C ASP A 245 13.94 -3.05 -8.05
N GLN A 246 13.04 -3.12 -7.07
CA GLN A 246 13.21 -3.93 -5.87
C GLN A 246 11.91 -4.59 -5.45
N GLU A 247 12.03 -5.60 -4.60
CA GLU A 247 10.91 -6.20 -3.87
C GLU A 247 10.76 -5.50 -2.52
N VAL A 248 9.60 -4.91 -2.27
CA VAL A 248 9.22 -4.40 -0.95
C VAL A 248 8.30 -5.38 -0.23
N GLN A 249 8.45 -5.50 1.08
CA GLN A 249 7.45 -6.14 1.92
C GLN A 249 6.39 -5.09 2.27
N MET A 250 5.13 -5.36 1.92
CA MET A 250 3.99 -4.52 2.26
C MET A 250 3.04 -5.31 3.17
N LYS A 251 2.62 -4.70 4.28
CA LYS A 251 1.70 -5.29 5.25
C LYS A 251 0.56 -4.31 5.53
N PHE A 252 -0.67 -4.80 5.44
CA PHE A 252 -1.89 -4.07 5.78
C PHE A 252 -2.64 -4.84 6.87
N TYR A 253 -3.01 -4.18 7.95
CA TYR A 253 -3.79 -4.83 9.00
C TYR A 253 -4.56 -3.86 9.90
N VAL A 254 -5.48 -4.41 10.70
CA VAL A 254 -6.30 -3.70 11.68
C VAL A 254 -5.75 -3.99 13.08
N PRO A 255 -4.80 -3.19 13.60
CA PRO A 255 -4.16 -3.46 14.90
C PRO A 255 -5.13 -3.36 16.07
N SER A 256 -6.15 -2.52 15.95
CA SER A 256 -7.24 -2.37 16.90
C SER A 256 -8.51 -1.91 16.17
N ASP A 257 -9.68 -2.18 16.76
CA ASP A 257 -10.94 -1.71 16.18
C ASP A 257 -10.90 -0.21 15.89
N GLY A 258 -11.30 0.15 14.68
CA GLY A 258 -11.33 1.53 14.23
C GLY A 258 -9.96 2.11 13.83
N ASN A 259 -8.90 1.31 13.70
CA ASN A 259 -7.59 1.76 13.20
C ASN A 259 -7.05 0.80 12.15
N ILE A 260 -6.34 1.33 11.15
CA ILE A 260 -5.58 0.50 10.20
C ILE A 260 -4.10 0.87 10.25
N ALA A 261 -3.26 -0.09 9.91
CA ALA A 261 -1.82 0.06 9.79
C ALA A 261 -1.35 -0.37 8.40
N LEU A 262 -0.48 0.45 7.81
CA LEU A 262 0.35 0.11 6.65
C LEU A 262 1.81 0.04 7.11
N THR A 263 2.46 -1.09 6.91
CA THR A 263 3.92 -1.22 7.07
C THR A 263 4.55 -1.50 5.72
N VAL A 264 5.62 -0.76 5.40
CA VAL A 264 6.42 -1.00 4.20
C VAL A 264 7.89 -1.15 4.60
N SER A 265 8.52 -2.22 4.12
CA SER A 265 9.96 -2.45 4.28
C SER A 265 10.64 -2.68 2.93
N GLY A 266 11.77 -2.01 2.73
CA GLY A 266 12.50 -2.00 1.45
C GLY A 266 13.73 -1.10 1.55
N TYR A 267 14.37 -0.84 0.41
CA TYR A 267 15.49 0.08 0.31
C TYR A 267 15.01 1.50 -0.02
N ALA A 268 15.55 2.47 0.69
CA ALA A 268 15.48 3.89 0.36
C ALA A 268 16.83 4.52 0.63
N ASP A 269 17.32 5.35 -0.31
CA ASP A 269 18.63 6.00 -0.22
C ASP A 269 19.80 5.02 0.09
N GLY A 270 19.73 3.80 -0.46
CA GLY A 270 20.71 2.73 -0.26
C GLY A 270 20.59 1.95 1.05
N GLU A 271 19.68 2.34 1.94
CA GLU A 271 19.50 1.71 3.25
C GLU A 271 18.20 0.91 3.31
N LYS A 272 18.27 -0.28 3.92
CA LYS A 272 17.07 -1.07 4.20
C LYS A 272 16.35 -0.49 5.41
N ILE A 273 15.10 -0.08 5.21
CA ILE A 273 14.27 0.59 6.20
C ILE A 273 12.92 -0.10 6.36
N SER A 274 12.26 0.19 7.47
CA SER A 274 10.83 -0.14 7.69
C SER A 274 10.11 1.07 8.27
N ARG A 275 8.87 1.31 7.83
CA ARG A 275 7.99 2.38 8.31
C ARG A 275 6.58 1.85 8.51
N THR A 276 5.96 2.25 9.62
CA THR A 276 4.59 1.90 9.96
C THR A 276 3.76 3.17 10.10
N TYR A 277 2.67 3.24 9.34
CA TYR A 277 1.74 4.35 9.31
C TYR A 277 0.39 3.88 9.81
N VAL A 278 -0.17 4.59 10.79
CA VAL A 278 -1.43 4.23 11.45
C VAL A 278 -2.41 5.39 11.35
N GLU A 279 -3.64 5.09 10.99
CA GLU A 279 -4.71 6.09 10.93
C GLU A 279 -6.05 5.53 11.40
N PRO A 280 -6.94 6.39 11.94
CA PRO A 280 -8.32 6.02 12.23
C PRO A 280 -9.05 5.55 10.98
N ALA A 281 -9.76 4.44 11.13
CA ALA A 281 -10.60 3.85 10.12
C ALA A 281 -11.89 3.27 10.75
N PRO A 282 -12.92 4.10 11.01
CA PRO A 282 -14.19 3.67 11.60
C PRO A 282 -14.85 2.44 10.94
N GLY A 283 -15.23 1.46 11.78
CA GLY A 283 -15.90 0.23 11.35
C GLY A 283 -14.96 -0.90 10.92
N TRP A 284 -13.66 -0.66 10.78
CA TRP A 284 -12.71 -1.76 10.63
C TRP A 284 -12.56 -2.48 11.96
N THR A 285 -12.58 -3.82 11.95
CA THR A 285 -12.50 -4.63 13.17
C THR A 285 -11.23 -5.47 13.21
N ALA A 286 -10.55 -5.55 14.34
CA ALA A 286 -9.33 -6.33 14.51
C ALA A 286 -9.59 -7.84 14.36
N THR A 287 -10.84 -8.27 14.55
CA THR A 287 -11.27 -9.67 14.35
C THR A 287 -11.52 -10.05 12.90
N GLY A 288 -11.54 -9.08 11.98
CA GLY A 288 -11.87 -9.32 10.57
C GLY A 288 -13.37 -9.37 10.29
N ASN A 289 -14.22 -9.27 11.32
CA ASN A 289 -15.66 -9.31 11.18
C ASN A 289 -16.16 -8.20 10.23
N GLY A 290 -16.75 -8.60 9.10
CA GLY A 290 -17.26 -7.70 8.07
C GLY A 290 -16.20 -7.02 7.21
N ASN A 291 -14.91 -7.17 7.54
CA ASN A 291 -13.80 -6.63 6.77
C ASN A 291 -13.60 -7.46 5.50
N LEU A 292 -13.28 -6.77 4.40
CA LEU A 292 -12.83 -7.37 3.15
C LEU A 292 -11.50 -6.71 2.76
N ILE A 293 -10.46 -7.51 2.53
CA ILE A 293 -9.13 -7.00 2.18
C ILE A 293 -8.95 -7.06 0.66
N LYS A 294 -8.33 -6.03 0.08
CA LYS A 294 -7.95 -5.99 -1.33
C LYS A 294 -6.47 -5.65 -1.52
N ARG A 295 -5.94 -6.04 -2.68
CA ARG A 295 -4.67 -5.58 -3.26
C ARG A 295 -4.92 -5.10 -4.68
N THR A 296 -4.25 -4.03 -5.10
CA THR A 296 -4.53 -3.34 -6.35
C THR A 296 -3.27 -2.73 -6.98
N THR A 297 -3.15 -2.90 -8.30
CA THR A 297 -2.25 -2.11 -9.16
C THR A 297 -3.13 -1.17 -10.00
N SER A 298 -2.81 0.12 -10.08
CA SER A 298 -3.60 1.06 -10.88
C SER A 298 -2.79 2.20 -11.49
N ILE A 299 -3.39 2.88 -12.47
CA ILE A 299 -2.99 4.22 -12.90
C ILE A 299 -4.17 5.13 -12.61
N GLY A 300 -4.07 5.97 -11.57
CA GLY A 300 -5.08 6.94 -11.21
C GLY A 300 -5.13 8.09 -12.22
N GLN A 301 -6.33 8.43 -12.68
CA GLN A 301 -6.63 9.56 -13.58
C GLN A 301 -7.73 10.46 -13.00
N ILE A 302 -7.82 11.70 -13.45
CA ILE A 302 -8.80 12.65 -12.94
C ILE A 302 -10.19 12.10 -13.17
N GLN A 303 -11.01 12.08 -12.11
CA GLN A 303 -12.31 11.44 -12.16
C GLN A 303 -13.21 12.11 -13.21
N GLY A 304 -13.76 11.31 -14.13
CA GLY A 304 -14.57 11.77 -15.26
C GLY A 304 -13.75 12.20 -16.48
N GLN A 305 -12.43 12.15 -16.42
CA GLN A 305 -11.51 12.50 -17.50
C GLN A 305 -10.55 11.33 -17.81
N GLN A 306 -11.01 10.08 -17.66
CA GLN A 306 -10.14 8.95 -17.98
C GLN A 306 -9.82 8.91 -19.48
N ASP A 307 -8.59 8.56 -19.79
CA ASP A 307 -8.11 8.38 -21.16
C ASP A 307 -7.20 7.17 -21.20
N TYR A 308 -7.68 6.12 -21.87
CA TYR A 308 -6.97 4.86 -21.97
C TYR A 308 -5.91 4.84 -23.08
N ASN A 309 -5.56 6.00 -23.67
CA ASN A 309 -4.54 6.13 -24.72
C ASN A 309 -3.59 7.32 -24.46
N ASP A 310 -3.38 7.70 -23.19
CA ASP A 310 -2.57 8.86 -22.82
C ASP A 310 -1.04 8.60 -22.82
N GLY A 311 -0.63 7.39 -23.18
CA GLY A 311 0.73 6.89 -23.25
C GLY A 311 1.32 6.42 -21.91
N SER A 312 0.55 6.44 -20.83
CA SER A 312 0.99 5.95 -19.51
C SER A 312 1.03 4.42 -19.48
N TYR A 313 1.88 3.85 -18.63
CA TYR A 313 1.90 2.41 -18.40
C TYR A 313 2.54 2.09 -17.06
N ILE A 314 2.22 0.91 -16.53
CA ILE A 314 2.92 0.28 -15.40
C ILE A 314 3.07 -1.22 -15.72
N ARG A 315 4.29 -1.75 -15.61
CA ARG A 315 4.61 -3.11 -16.07
C ARG A 315 5.32 -3.87 -14.97
N LYS A 316 5.16 -5.20 -14.99
CA LYS A 316 5.84 -6.15 -14.10
C LYS A 316 5.65 -5.82 -12.62
N VAL A 317 4.46 -5.38 -12.21
CA VAL A 317 4.14 -5.34 -10.78
C VAL A 317 3.83 -6.76 -10.36
N ARG A 318 4.80 -7.41 -9.71
CA ARG A 318 4.63 -8.78 -9.23
C ARG A 318 4.17 -8.74 -7.80
N TRP A 319 2.97 -9.23 -7.54
CA TRP A 319 2.53 -9.62 -6.20
C TRP A 319 2.98 -11.04 -5.95
N ALA A 320 3.73 -11.29 -4.88
CA ALA A 320 4.29 -12.61 -4.59
C ALA A 320 4.26 -12.91 -3.10
N THR A 321 4.24 -14.20 -2.77
CA THR A 321 4.31 -14.69 -1.38
C THR A 321 3.28 -14.02 -0.47
N SER A 322 2.05 -13.82 -0.96
CA SER A 322 1.03 -13.13 -0.17
C SER A 322 0.39 -14.06 0.87
N TYR A 323 0.22 -13.55 2.08
CA TYR A 323 -0.46 -14.19 3.20
C TYR A 323 -1.63 -13.32 3.66
N ILE A 324 -2.66 -13.95 4.21
CA ILE A 324 -3.86 -13.30 4.72
C ILE A 324 -4.35 -14.04 5.98
N GLY A 325 -4.91 -13.31 6.93
CA GLY A 325 -5.31 -13.87 8.23
C GLY A 325 -6.16 -12.93 9.05
N THR A 326 -6.52 -13.39 10.25
CA THR A 326 -7.12 -12.51 11.28
C THR A 326 -6.04 -11.68 11.98
N ASN A 327 -4.81 -12.19 12.05
CA ASN A 327 -3.62 -11.52 12.59
C ASN A 327 -2.34 -12.18 12.03
N SER A 328 -1.17 -11.74 12.49
CA SER A 328 0.14 -12.24 12.08
C SER A 328 0.45 -13.67 12.56
N GLU A 329 -0.20 -14.17 13.60
CA GLU A 329 0.00 -15.53 14.14
C GLU A 329 -0.92 -16.57 13.47
N ASP A 330 -2.12 -16.15 13.05
CA ASP A 330 -3.16 -16.94 12.38
C ASP A 330 -3.29 -16.54 10.90
N ASN A 331 -2.16 -16.50 10.20
CA ASN A 331 -2.12 -16.22 8.77
C ASN A 331 -1.93 -17.50 7.95
N ILE A 332 -2.45 -17.46 6.72
CA ILE A 332 -2.33 -18.54 5.75
C ILE A 332 -1.95 -17.96 4.38
N PRO A 333 -1.32 -18.76 3.49
CA PRO A 333 -1.09 -18.31 2.12
C PRO A 333 -2.39 -17.86 1.47
N TRP A 334 -2.41 -16.67 0.87
CA TRP A 334 -3.56 -16.17 0.16
C TRP A 334 -3.70 -16.96 -1.15
N ARG A 335 -4.61 -17.93 -1.17
CA ARG A 335 -4.93 -18.74 -2.35
C ARG A 335 -6.37 -18.46 -2.78
N ASN A 336 -6.81 -19.16 -3.82
CA ASN A 336 -8.14 -19.00 -4.39
C ASN A 336 -9.26 -19.28 -3.38
N SER A 337 -9.00 -20.12 -2.37
CA SER A 337 -9.94 -20.38 -1.27
C SER A 337 -10.15 -19.20 -0.31
N GLN A 338 -9.25 -18.21 -0.32
CA GLN A 338 -9.37 -16.98 0.46
C GLN A 338 -9.79 -15.78 -0.41
N THR A 339 -9.76 -15.95 -1.74
CA THR A 339 -10.12 -14.91 -2.70
C THR A 339 -11.59 -14.99 -3.02
N TYR A 340 -12.29 -13.88 -2.79
CA TYR A 340 -13.68 -13.76 -3.19
C TYR A 340 -13.80 -13.49 -4.69
N ASP A 341 -13.06 -12.51 -5.20
CA ASP A 341 -13.15 -12.10 -6.60
C ASP A 341 -11.90 -11.31 -7.03
N TYR A 342 -11.87 -10.89 -8.29
CA TYR A 342 -10.87 -10.03 -8.88
C TYR A 342 -11.47 -9.14 -9.96
N CYS A 343 -10.82 -8.02 -10.28
CA CYS A 343 -11.28 -7.13 -11.33
C CYS A 343 -10.13 -6.54 -12.15
N SER A 344 -10.36 -6.42 -13.45
CA SER A 344 -9.48 -5.70 -14.38
C SER A 344 -10.33 -4.72 -15.18
N MET A 345 -10.05 -3.42 -15.04
CA MET A 345 -10.83 -2.35 -15.67
C MET A 345 -9.89 -1.35 -16.35
N PRO A 346 -10.11 -0.98 -17.62
CA PRO A 346 -10.81 -1.78 -18.61
C PRO A 346 -9.96 -3.01 -18.93
N ARG A 347 -10.61 -4.15 -19.14
CA ARG A 347 -9.92 -5.42 -19.39
C ARG A 347 -8.97 -5.36 -20.59
N SER A 348 -9.27 -4.57 -21.61
CA SER A 348 -8.43 -4.42 -22.81
C SER A 348 -7.07 -3.77 -22.55
N LYS A 349 -6.88 -3.12 -21.40
CA LYS A 349 -5.67 -2.37 -21.05
C LYS A 349 -4.87 -3.03 -19.93
N VAL A 350 -5.33 -4.19 -19.44
CA VAL A 350 -4.73 -4.93 -18.32
C VAL A 350 -4.34 -6.33 -18.78
N VAL A 351 -3.07 -6.68 -18.62
CA VAL A 351 -2.51 -8.01 -18.89
C VAL A 351 -1.98 -8.58 -17.58
N VAL A 352 -2.48 -9.76 -17.21
CA VAL A 352 -2.16 -10.43 -15.94
C VAL A 352 -1.54 -11.78 -16.22
N ASP A 353 -0.38 -12.05 -15.64
CA ASP A 353 0.15 -13.41 -15.51
C ASP A 353 -0.30 -13.96 -14.15
N TYR A 354 -1.44 -14.64 -14.14
CA TYR A 354 -2.13 -15.07 -12.92
C TYR A 354 -1.70 -16.46 -12.49
N VAL A 355 -1.34 -16.61 -11.20
CA VAL A 355 -1.08 -17.92 -10.58
C VAL A 355 -2.19 -18.27 -9.58
N HIS A 356 -2.47 -17.38 -8.63
CA HIS A 356 -3.57 -17.49 -7.65
C HIS A 356 -3.77 -16.17 -6.89
N GLY A 357 -4.73 -16.12 -5.96
CA GLY A 357 -5.06 -14.95 -5.13
C GLY A 357 -3.87 -14.17 -4.54
N GLY A 358 -2.82 -14.86 -4.09
CA GLY A 358 -1.61 -14.25 -3.56
C GLY A 358 -0.40 -14.17 -4.48
N GLU A 359 -0.51 -14.54 -5.76
CA GLU A 359 0.58 -14.43 -6.74
C GLU A 359 0.05 -14.13 -8.16
N GLU A 360 0.42 -12.96 -8.68
CA GLU A 360 0.20 -12.56 -10.07
C GLU A 360 1.20 -11.47 -10.48
N THR A 361 1.43 -11.32 -11.78
CA THR A 361 2.16 -10.18 -12.34
C THR A 361 1.24 -9.30 -13.18
N ASP A 362 1.10 -8.04 -12.80
CA ASP A 362 0.23 -7.08 -13.44
C ASP A 362 0.98 -6.20 -14.43
N ASN A 363 0.34 -5.94 -15.57
CA ASN A 363 0.76 -4.95 -16.54
C ASN A 363 -0.45 -4.15 -17.01
N ILE A 364 -0.33 -2.83 -17.04
CA ILE A 364 -1.34 -1.90 -17.52
C ILE A 364 -0.72 -1.00 -18.58
N PHE A 365 -1.36 -0.91 -19.74
CA PHE A 365 -0.88 -0.15 -20.90
C PHE A 365 -1.95 0.81 -21.38
N LEU A 366 -1.65 2.10 -21.45
CA LEU A 366 -2.52 3.15 -22.02
C LEU A 366 -1.93 3.70 -23.32
N ASP A 367 -1.48 2.83 -24.20
CA ASP A 367 -0.92 3.15 -25.53
C ASP A 367 -1.95 3.17 -26.67
#